data_AF-A0A2W4U0W5-F1
#
_entry.id   AF-A0A2W4U0W5-F1
#
_cell.length_a   1.000
_cell.length_b   1.000
_cell.length_c   1.000
_cell.angle_alpha   90.00
_cell.angle_beta   90.00
_cell.angle_gamma   90.00
#
_symmetry.space_group_name_H-M   'P 1'
#
loop_
_entity.id
_entity.type
_entity.pdbx_description
1 polymer ?
#
loop_
_entity_poly.entity_id
_entity_poly.type
_entity_poly.pdbx_seq_one_letter_code
_entity_poly.pdbx_strand_id
1 'polypeptide(L)'
;MNNTLLAVLAGLLVTGGAIAAYQTFSTPYADVVSSTPITEKEVIYGDVISSVAVTEMRTGSRQVCEDQVVEKRRAERFGDKDGTVVGALVGGLLGNQVGGGSGKKVATVAGVVGGAYAGREIDRRHVGGQKYTGVEQVCRTVTEPREQVIGYDVQYRADGLVGSKRVDKKPGEQIALGERDRVVGYDVTWRYEDQTGTLMMNEDPGDRLAIKDGVIVVDNGNSVAPPQG
;
A
#
# COMPACT_ATOMS: atom_id res chain seq x y z
N MET A 1 -114.53 21.87 -38.89
CA MET A 1 -113.54 22.21 -37.83
C MET A 1 -112.17 21.97 -38.45
N ASN A 2 -111.62 22.91 -39.24
CA ASN A 2 -110.87 24.12 -38.83
C ASN A 2 -109.94 23.82 -37.63
N ASN A 3 -108.62 24.03 -37.65
CA ASN A 3 -107.80 24.93 -38.46
C ASN A 3 -106.34 24.48 -38.59
N THR A 4 -105.77 24.94 -39.70
CA THR A 4 -104.40 24.98 -40.23
C THR A 4 -103.34 25.76 -39.43
N LEU A 5 -102.05 25.40 -39.60
CA LEU A 5 -100.86 26.27 -39.86
C LEU A 5 -99.60 25.35 -39.95
N LEU A 6 -99.02 25.10 -41.15
CA LEU A 6 -97.83 25.75 -41.76
C LEU A 6 -96.58 25.72 -40.85
N ALA A 7 -95.39 25.25 -41.27
CA ALA A 7 -94.69 25.63 -42.49
C ALA A 7 -93.59 24.64 -42.95
N VAL A 8 -93.25 24.80 -44.23
CA VAL A 8 -92.24 24.17 -45.08
C VAL A 8 -90.80 24.36 -44.58
N LEU A 9 -89.94 23.36 -44.76
CA LEU A 9 -88.53 23.57 -45.14
C LEU A 9 -88.03 22.41 -46.02
N ALA A 10 -87.86 22.73 -47.30
CA ALA A 10 -87.15 21.92 -48.28
C ALA A 10 -85.65 21.93 -47.99
N GLY A 11 -84.96 20.83 -48.29
CA GLY A 11 -83.50 20.78 -48.23
C GLY A 11 -82.91 19.41 -48.52
N LEU A 12 -82.97 19.00 -49.79
CA LEU A 12 -82.15 17.89 -50.30
C LEU A 12 -80.74 18.44 -50.54
N LEU A 13 -79.76 18.03 -49.73
CA LEU A 13 -78.34 18.10 -50.07
C LEU A 13 -77.72 16.74 -49.79
N VAL A 14 -77.64 15.92 -50.85
CA VAL A 14 -76.59 14.92 -50.96
C VAL A 14 -75.31 15.69 -51.23
N THR A 15 -74.54 15.95 -50.19
CA THR A 15 -73.12 16.29 -50.32
C THR A 15 -72.34 15.19 -49.64
N GLY A 16 -71.78 14.31 -50.47
CA GLY A 16 -70.75 13.38 -50.06
C GLY A 16 -69.61 14.17 -49.42
N GLY A 17 -69.37 13.89 -48.15
CA GLY A 17 -68.14 14.23 -47.47
C GLY A 17 -67.73 12.97 -46.71
N ALA A 18 -66.86 12.15 -47.30
CA ALA A 18 -66.07 11.27 -46.48
C ALA A 18 -65.21 12.19 -45.62
N ILE A 19 -65.65 12.44 -44.38
CA ILE A 19 -64.77 13.01 -43.38
C ILE A 19 -63.76 11.91 -43.10
N ALA A 20 -62.64 11.95 -43.83
CA ALA A 20 -61.42 11.32 -43.38
C ALA A 20 -61.08 12.02 -42.07
N ALA A 21 -61.60 11.48 -40.96
CA ALA A 21 -61.11 11.80 -39.64
C ALA A 21 -59.65 11.36 -39.67
N TYR A 22 -58.75 12.32 -39.92
CA TYR A 22 -57.36 12.17 -39.53
C TYR A 22 -57.41 12.02 -38.02
N GLN A 23 -57.52 10.78 -37.54
CA GLN A 23 -57.21 10.46 -36.16
C GLN A 23 -55.74 10.86 -36.01
N THR A 24 -55.51 12.00 -35.38
CA THR A 24 -54.19 12.39 -34.92
C THR A 24 -53.76 11.33 -33.93
N PHE A 25 -53.07 10.29 -34.40
CA PHE A 25 -52.42 9.31 -33.55
C PHE A 25 -51.30 10.04 -32.81
N SER A 26 -51.62 10.64 -31.67
CA SER A 26 -50.58 11.01 -30.71
C SER A 26 -49.94 9.72 -30.24
N THR A 27 -48.67 9.51 -30.54
CA THR A 27 -47.91 8.41 -29.97
C THR A 27 -48.00 8.52 -28.44
N PRO A 28 -48.41 7.46 -27.73
CA PRO A 28 -48.43 7.49 -26.26
C PRO A 28 -47.00 7.68 -25.74
N TYR A 29 -46.86 8.38 -24.61
CA TYR A 29 -45.59 8.60 -23.92
C TYR A 29 -45.71 8.20 -22.46
N ALA A 30 -44.66 7.60 -21.90
CA ALA A 30 -44.49 7.43 -20.46
C ALA A 30 -43.76 8.65 -19.87
N ASP A 31 -44.14 9.06 -18.67
CA ASP A 31 -43.42 10.07 -17.89
C ASP A 31 -42.14 9.46 -17.30
N VAL A 32 -41.01 10.15 -17.41
CA VAL A 32 -39.79 9.78 -16.69
C VAL A 32 -39.88 10.33 -15.27
N VAL A 33 -39.90 9.43 -14.29
CA VAL A 33 -39.93 9.77 -12.86
C VAL A 33 -38.53 10.11 -12.36
N SER A 34 -37.51 9.38 -12.82
CA SER A 34 -36.11 9.68 -12.52
C SER A 34 -35.18 9.16 -13.63
N SER A 35 -34.14 9.91 -13.93
CA SER A 35 -33.04 9.52 -14.82
C SER A 35 -31.72 9.70 -14.05
N THR A 36 -31.17 8.61 -13.51
CA THR A 36 -29.94 8.65 -12.69
C THR A 36 -28.75 8.16 -13.50
N PRO A 37 -27.70 8.98 -13.71
CA PRO A 37 -26.54 8.54 -14.48
C PRO A 37 -25.76 7.47 -13.73
N ILE A 38 -25.38 6.42 -14.46
CA ILE A 38 -24.47 5.37 -14.04
C ILE A 38 -23.08 5.76 -14.53
N THR A 39 -22.13 5.91 -13.62
CA THR A 39 -20.77 6.35 -13.93
C THR A 39 -19.72 5.28 -13.67
N GLU A 40 -18.70 5.25 -14.51
CA GLU A 40 -17.50 4.44 -14.32
C GLU A 40 -16.25 5.32 -14.28
N LYS A 41 -15.23 4.87 -13.53
CA LYS A 41 -13.93 5.54 -13.47
C LYS A 41 -13.14 5.24 -14.74
N GLU A 42 -12.88 6.27 -15.53
CA GLU A 42 -12.02 6.21 -16.70
C GLU A 42 -10.69 6.91 -16.41
N VAL A 43 -9.58 6.18 -16.58
CA VAL A 43 -8.23 6.73 -16.44
C VAL A 43 -7.91 7.58 -17.67
N ILE A 44 -7.51 8.83 -17.44
CA ILE A 44 -7.05 9.74 -18.50
C ILE A 44 -5.55 9.53 -18.68
N TYR A 45 -5.13 9.31 -19.92
CA TYR A 45 -3.73 9.17 -20.29
C TYR A 45 -3.22 10.41 -21.02
N GLY A 46 -1.91 10.64 -20.93
CA GLY A 46 -1.18 11.60 -21.75
C GLY A 46 0.09 10.99 -22.31
N ASP A 47 0.47 11.41 -23.51
CA ASP A 47 1.70 10.96 -24.18
C ASP A 47 2.90 11.68 -23.58
N VAL A 48 3.92 10.91 -23.20
CA VAL A 48 5.13 11.46 -22.57
C VAL A 48 6.02 12.09 -23.62
N ILE A 49 6.34 13.37 -23.43
CA ILE A 49 7.28 14.12 -24.27
C ILE A 49 8.70 14.00 -23.71
N SER A 50 8.86 14.21 -22.40
CA SER A 50 10.15 14.13 -21.73
C SER A 50 10.00 13.78 -20.26
N SER A 51 10.95 13.02 -19.71
CA SER A 51 11.02 12.70 -18.28
C SER A 51 12.40 13.04 -17.72
N VAL A 52 12.47 13.93 -16.73
CA VAL A 52 13.71 14.31 -16.05
C VAL A 52 13.67 13.75 -14.63
N ALA A 53 14.72 13.03 -14.23
CA ALA A 53 14.84 12.51 -12.87
C ALA A 53 15.10 13.65 -11.88
N VAL A 54 14.37 13.64 -10.77
CA VAL A 54 14.59 14.53 -9.63
C VAL A 54 15.39 13.77 -8.59
N THR A 55 16.60 14.23 -8.30
CA THR A 55 17.51 13.60 -7.34
C THR A 55 17.65 14.40 -6.06
N GLU A 56 17.84 13.69 -4.95
CA GLU A 56 18.06 14.26 -3.62
C GLU A 56 19.25 13.57 -2.97
N MET A 57 20.10 14.35 -2.29
CA MET A 57 21.18 13.80 -1.47
C MET A 57 20.60 13.27 -0.16
N ARG A 58 20.62 11.95 0.02
CA ARG A 58 20.21 11.32 1.27
C ARG A 58 21.39 10.70 1.98
N THR A 59 21.40 10.88 3.29
CA THR A 59 22.38 10.28 4.19
C THR A 59 22.06 8.80 4.36
N GLY A 60 22.88 7.93 3.78
CA GLY A 60 22.81 6.48 3.97
C GLY A 60 23.83 6.01 4.99
N SER A 61 23.54 4.93 5.72
CA SER A 61 24.53 4.24 6.54
C SER A 61 24.81 2.85 5.95
N ARG A 62 26.09 2.47 5.90
CA ARG A 62 26.51 1.10 5.59
C ARG A 62 27.52 0.62 6.61
N GLN A 63 27.47 -0.67 6.92
CA GLN A 63 28.44 -1.29 7.82
C GLN A 63 29.66 -1.72 7.00
N VAL A 64 30.83 -1.23 7.39
CA VAL A 64 32.12 -1.61 6.81
C VAL A 64 32.86 -2.42 7.86
N CYS A 65 33.12 -3.69 7.55
CA CYS A 65 33.86 -4.60 8.41
C CYS A 65 35.28 -4.75 7.87
N GLU A 66 36.27 -4.58 8.75
CA GLU A 66 37.69 -4.71 8.43
C GLU A 66 38.32 -5.69 9.42
N ASP A 67 39.13 -6.59 8.89
CA ASP A 67 39.87 -7.56 9.69
C ASP A 67 41.08 -6.87 10.32
N GLN A 68 41.04 -6.67 11.63
CA GLN A 68 42.16 -6.10 12.38
C GLN A 68 42.90 -7.19 13.14
N VAL A 69 44.24 -7.13 13.05
CA VAL A 69 45.12 -7.96 13.87
C VAL A 69 45.18 -7.34 15.26
N VAL A 70 44.54 -7.99 16.22
CA VAL A 70 44.50 -7.56 17.62
C VAL A 70 45.40 -8.44 18.48
N GLU A 71 46.15 -7.83 19.40
CA GLU A 71 46.89 -8.57 20.42
C GLU A 71 45.92 -9.03 21.52
N LYS A 72 45.60 -10.32 21.55
CA LYS A 72 44.79 -10.91 22.63
C LYS A 72 45.72 -11.51 23.68
N ARG A 73 45.42 -11.24 24.95
CA ARG A 73 46.01 -11.97 26.06
C ARG A 73 45.18 -13.22 26.26
N ARG A 74 45.81 -14.39 26.27
CA ARG A 74 45.13 -15.63 26.63
C ARG A 74 44.58 -15.44 28.05
N ALA A 75 43.28 -15.67 28.25
CA ALA A 75 42.69 -15.69 29.58
C ALA A 75 43.54 -16.62 30.45
N GLU A 76 44.08 -16.07 31.52
CA GLU A 76 44.89 -16.82 32.46
C GLU A 76 44.03 -18.00 32.94
N ARG A 77 44.62 -19.19 33.02
CA ARG A 77 43.93 -20.42 33.49
C ARG A 77 43.55 -20.37 34.98
N PHE A 78 43.49 -19.16 35.54
CA PHE A 78 43.00 -18.84 36.86
C PHE A 78 42.16 -17.59 36.65
N GLY A 79 40.84 -17.79 36.64
CA GLY A 79 39.90 -16.70 36.49
C GLY A 79 40.14 -15.62 37.54
N ASP A 80 39.76 -14.40 37.18
CA ASP A 80 39.64 -13.28 38.09
C ASP A 80 38.95 -13.74 39.39
N LYS A 81 39.76 -13.93 40.45
CA LYS A 81 39.43 -14.06 41.89
C LYS A 81 39.71 -15.37 42.64
N ASP A 82 40.03 -16.52 42.02
CA ASP A 82 40.08 -17.80 42.77
C ASP A 82 41.41 -18.59 42.72
N GLY A 83 42.50 -18.00 42.24
CA GLY A 83 43.75 -18.73 41.98
C GLY A 83 44.81 -18.79 43.09
N THR A 84 44.71 -17.99 44.16
CA THR A 84 45.84 -17.78 45.11
C THR A 84 45.68 -18.50 46.46
N VAL A 85 44.58 -19.22 46.71
CA VAL A 85 44.32 -19.78 48.05
C VAL A 85 44.81 -21.22 48.24
N VAL A 86 45.15 -21.96 47.18
CA VAL A 86 45.44 -23.41 47.31
C VAL A 86 46.90 -23.71 47.68
N GLY A 87 47.84 -22.78 47.45
CA GLY A 87 49.27 -23.00 47.75
C GLY A 87 49.64 -22.96 49.24
N ALA A 88 48.80 -22.34 50.09
CA ALA A 88 49.10 -22.16 51.51
C ALA A 88 48.60 -23.31 52.41
N LEU A 89 47.66 -24.14 51.92
CA LEU A 89 46.97 -25.12 52.78
C LEU A 89 47.61 -26.52 52.76
N VAL A 90 48.35 -26.88 51.70
CA VAL A 90 49.00 -28.21 51.62
C VAL A 90 50.31 -28.27 52.43
N GLY A 91 50.99 -27.14 52.66
CA GLY A 91 52.23 -27.09 53.45
C GLY A 91 52.03 -27.03 54.98
N GLY A 92 50.84 -26.66 55.46
CA GLY A 92 50.60 -26.39 56.89
C GLY A 92 50.21 -27.59 57.74
N LEU A 93 49.73 -28.68 57.13
CA LEU A 93 49.13 -29.79 57.88
C LEU A 93 50.00 -31.04 58.01
N LEU A 94 51.04 -31.19 57.19
CA LEU A 94 51.96 -32.35 57.28
C LEU A 94 53.09 -32.16 58.31
N GLY A 95 53.28 -30.96 58.86
CA GLY A 95 54.37 -30.66 59.80
C GLY A 95 54.09 -30.98 61.27
N ASN A 96 52.92 -31.49 61.64
CA ASN A 96 52.49 -31.58 63.05
C ASN A 96 52.43 -33.02 63.63
N GLN A 97 52.90 -34.06 62.93
CA GLN A 97 52.80 -35.44 63.44
C GLN A 97 54.14 -36.17 63.67
N VAL A 98 55.25 -35.45 63.80
CA VAL A 98 56.53 -36.06 64.23
C VAL A 98 57.17 -35.23 65.33
N GLY A 99 57.16 -35.76 66.57
CA GLY A 99 58.10 -35.38 67.64
C GLY A 99 57.52 -34.54 68.78
N GLY A 100 57.43 -35.14 69.97
CA GLY A 100 57.18 -34.43 71.23
C GLY A 100 58.45 -33.74 71.73
N GLY A 101 58.35 -32.47 72.11
CA GLY A 101 59.43 -31.69 72.71
C GLY A 101 59.41 -30.20 72.34
N SER A 102 60.15 -29.39 73.09
CA SER A 102 60.25 -27.93 72.98
C SER A 102 60.83 -27.38 71.66
N GLY A 103 61.10 -28.24 70.66
CA GLY A 103 61.53 -27.85 69.30
C GLY A 103 60.42 -27.35 68.37
N LYS A 104 59.14 -27.41 68.79
CA LYS A 104 57.97 -27.13 67.94
C LYS A 104 57.85 -25.67 67.42
N LYS A 105 58.47 -24.70 68.09
CA LYS A 105 58.35 -23.28 67.71
C LYS A 105 59.26 -22.85 66.56
N VAL A 106 60.33 -23.60 66.26
CA VAL A 106 61.32 -23.19 65.24
C VAL A 106 60.95 -23.77 63.85
N ALA A 107 60.42 -25.00 63.80
CA ALA A 107 60.08 -25.66 62.53
C ALA A 107 58.91 -25.01 61.79
N THR A 108 57.88 -24.54 62.49
CA THR A 108 56.71 -23.88 61.89
C THR A 108 57.04 -22.51 61.29
N VAL A 109 58.04 -21.81 61.84
CA VAL A 109 58.46 -20.49 61.33
C VAL A 109 59.37 -20.61 60.11
N ALA A 110 60.12 -21.70 59.98
CA ALA A 110 60.94 -21.96 58.79
C ALA A 110 60.11 -22.30 57.54
N GLY A 111 59.00 -23.03 57.69
CA GLY A 111 58.15 -23.45 56.56
C GLY A 111 57.42 -22.30 55.84
N VAL A 112 57.03 -21.26 56.58
CA VAL A 112 56.34 -20.09 56.01
C VAL A 112 57.32 -19.13 55.33
N VAL A 113 58.53 -18.98 55.87
CA VAL A 113 59.55 -18.08 55.33
C VAL A 113 60.25 -18.70 54.10
N GLY A 114 60.45 -20.02 54.07
CA GLY A 114 61.01 -20.72 52.91
C GLY A 114 60.05 -20.79 51.71
N GLY A 115 58.75 -20.94 51.95
CA GLY A 115 57.73 -20.98 50.89
C GLY A 115 57.57 -19.68 50.12
N ALA A 116 57.83 -18.53 50.77
CA ALA A 116 57.73 -17.21 50.14
C ALA A 116 58.88 -16.91 49.17
N TYR A 117 60.07 -17.50 49.37
CA TYR A 117 61.21 -17.29 48.48
C TYR A 117 61.21 -18.22 47.26
N ALA A 118 60.67 -19.44 47.36
CA ALA A 118 60.51 -20.33 46.22
C ALA A 118 59.39 -19.86 45.27
N GLY A 119 58.36 -19.17 45.76
CA GLY A 119 57.29 -18.59 44.94
C GLY A 119 57.75 -17.44 44.04
N ARG A 120 58.77 -16.68 44.46
CA ARG A 120 59.23 -15.46 43.76
C ARG A 120 60.02 -15.75 42.48
N GLU A 121 60.53 -16.97 42.30
CA GLU A 121 61.26 -17.36 41.10
C GLU A 121 60.35 -18.07 40.06
N ILE A 122 59.24 -18.66 40.52
CA ILE A 122 58.19 -19.21 39.63
C ILE A 122 57.37 -18.07 39.02
N ASP A 123 57.14 -17.00 39.77
CA ASP A 123 56.39 -15.83 39.29
C ASP A 123 57.19 -14.98 38.27
N ARG A 124 58.53 -14.97 38.36
CA ARG A 124 59.40 -14.26 37.40
C ARG A 124 59.46 -14.91 36.01
N ARG A 125 59.01 -16.17 35.87
CA ARG A 125 58.87 -16.85 34.58
C ARG A 125 57.40 -17.01 34.16
N HIS A 126 56.46 -16.53 34.97
CA HIS A 126 55.08 -16.40 34.51
C HIS A 126 55.02 -15.19 33.59
N VAL A 127 55.37 -15.44 32.34
CA VAL A 127 55.11 -14.53 31.23
C VAL A 127 53.60 -14.32 31.24
N GLY A 128 53.15 -13.18 31.80
CA GLY A 128 51.74 -12.78 31.81
C GLY A 128 51.14 -13.12 30.46
N GLY A 129 50.04 -13.88 30.51
CA GLY A 129 49.63 -14.87 29.51
C GLY A 129 50.08 -14.56 28.08
N GLN A 130 50.80 -15.50 27.46
CA GLN A 130 51.30 -15.42 26.08
C GLN A 130 50.39 -14.58 25.20
N LYS A 131 50.87 -13.38 24.84
CA LYS A 131 50.20 -12.54 23.85
C LYS A 131 50.20 -13.32 22.54
N TYR A 132 49.02 -13.51 21.97
CA TYR A 132 48.89 -14.05 20.63
C TYR A 132 48.12 -13.05 19.79
N THR A 133 48.51 -12.95 18.52
CA THR A 133 47.79 -12.17 17.53
C THR A 133 46.61 -12.98 17.04
N GLY A 134 45.42 -12.38 17.13
CA GLY A 134 44.19 -12.91 16.55
C GLY A 134 43.67 -11.95 15.48
N VAL A 135 43.04 -12.49 14.45
CA VAL A 135 42.26 -11.68 13.51
C VAL A 135 40.87 -11.49 14.11
N GLU A 136 40.44 -10.25 14.27
CA GLU A 136 39.08 -9.91 14.68
C GLU A 136 38.44 -8.99 13.65
N GLN A 137 37.22 -9.35 13.27
CA GLN A 137 36.44 -8.57 12.31
C GLN A 137 35.78 -7.40 13.03
N VAL A 138 36.28 -6.19 12.78
CA VAL A 138 35.76 -4.96 13.39
C VAL A 138 34.84 -4.26 12.41
N CYS A 139 33.56 -4.19 12.74
CA CYS A 139 32.55 -3.54 11.92
C CYS A 139 32.24 -2.13 12.43
N ARG A 140 32.32 -1.12 11.56
CA ARG A 140 31.90 0.26 11.85
C ARG A 140 30.84 0.73 10.88
N THR A 141 29.89 1.53 11.36
CA THR A 141 28.88 2.18 10.52
C THR A 141 29.48 3.44 9.91
N VAL A 142 29.54 3.49 8.58
CA VAL A 142 29.97 4.67 7.83
C VAL A 142 28.75 5.34 7.25
N THR A 143 28.63 6.64 7.50
CA THR A 143 27.58 7.50 6.97
C THR A 143 28.10 8.18 5.71
N GLU A 144 27.49 7.90 4.57
CA GLU A 144 27.91 8.42 3.27
C GLU A 144 26.70 9.10 2.59
N PRO A 145 26.87 10.31 2.04
CA PRO A 145 25.82 10.92 1.23
C PRO A 145 25.70 10.13 -0.07
N ARG A 146 24.47 9.72 -0.40
CA ARG A 146 24.15 9.06 -1.67
C ARG A 146 23.09 9.88 -2.40
N GLU A 147 23.29 10.04 -3.70
CA GLU A 147 22.26 10.60 -4.57
C GLU A 147 21.15 9.56 -4.76
N GLN A 148 19.91 9.95 -4.50
CA GLN A 148 18.74 9.09 -4.66
C GLN A 148 17.71 9.79 -5.56
N VAL A 149 17.23 9.09 -6.58
CA VAL A 149 16.09 9.56 -7.39
C VAL A 149 14.83 9.48 -6.52
N ILE A 150 14.19 10.63 -6.31
CA ILE A 150 12.96 10.75 -5.51
C ILE A 150 11.69 10.87 -6.37
N GLY A 151 11.84 11.11 -7.67
CA GLY A 151 10.73 11.18 -8.61
C GLY A 151 11.19 11.62 -9.99
N TYR A 152 10.21 11.90 -10.85
CA TYR A 152 10.42 12.34 -12.22
C TYR A 152 9.48 13.49 -12.55
N ASP A 153 10.03 14.56 -13.12
CA ASP A 153 9.26 15.62 -13.75
C ASP A 153 8.99 15.24 -15.19
N VAL A 154 7.70 15.10 -15.51
CA VAL A 154 7.23 14.60 -16.80
C VAL A 154 6.52 15.72 -17.52
N GLN A 155 7.00 16.05 -18.72
CA GLN A 155 6.25 16.83 -19.69
C GLN A 155 5.43 15.87 -20.54
N TYR A 156 4.14 16.14 -20.69
CA TYR A 156 3.21 15.29 -21.43
C TYR A 156 2.36 16.11 -22.38
N ARG A 157 1.77 15.44 -23.37
CA ARG A 157 0.73 15.98 -24.25
C ARG A 157 -0.58 15.26 -23.98
N ALA A 158 -1.65 16.01 -23.78
CA ALA A 158 -3.02 15.48 -23.74
C ALA A 158 -3.97 16.52 -24.34
N ASP A 159 -4.92 16.07 -25.16
CA ASP A 159 -5.89 16.95 -25.85
C ASP A 159 -5.23 18.11 -26.62
N GLY A 160 -4.03 17.86 -27.17
CA GLY A 160 -3.24 18.86 -27.91
C GLY A 160 -2.49 19.88 -27.03
N LEU A 161 -2.70 19.87 -25.71
CA LEU A 161 -2.04 20.75 -24.76
C LEU A 161 -0.81 20.07 -24.15
N VAL A 162 0.24 20.85 -23.89
CA VAL A 162 1.44 20.38 -23.17
C VAL A 162 1.32 20.76 -21.70
N GLY A 163 1.44 19.77 -20.83
CA GLY A 163 1.41 19.95 -19.37
C GLY A 163 2.62 19.31 -18.68
N SER A 164 2.78 19.61 -17.39
CA SER A 164 3.79 19.02 -16.52
C SER A 164 3.16 18.26 -15.36
N LYS A 165 3.75 17.13 -14.96
CA LYS A 165 3.32 16.35 -13.79
C LYS A 165 4.52 15.67 -13.14
N ARG A 166 4.58 15.70 -11.80
CA ARG A 166 5.56 14.94 -11.02
C ARG A 166 5.01 13.55 -10.70
N VAL A 167 5.83 12.53 -10.90
CA VAL A 167 5.50 11.12 -10.61
C VAL A 167 6.63 10.43 -9.85
N ASP A 168 6.30 9.42 -9.05
CA ASP A 168 7.29 8.75 -8.19
C ASP A 168 8.15 7.72 -8.94
N LYS A 169 7.62 7.16 -10.02
CA LYS A 169 8.28 6.11 -10.82
C LYS A 169 8.57 6.63 -12.23
N LYS A 170 9.62 6.10 -12.85
CA LYS A 170 9.98 6.47 -14.21
C LYS A 170 8.80 6.18 -15.15
N PRO A 171 8.31 7.18 -15.90
CA PRO A 171 7.18 6.96 -16.79
C PRO A 171 7.59 6.11 -18.01
N GLY A 172 6.60 5.46 -18.62
CA GLY A 172 6.74 4.84 -19.94
C GLY A 172 6.44 5.85 -21.06
N GLU A 173 5.90 5.37 -22.17
CA GLU A 173 5.46 6.21 -23.30
C GLU A 173 4.20 7.04 -22.96
N GLN A 174 3.40 6.57 -22.01
CA GLN A 174 2.19 7.25 -21.54
C GLN A 174 2.16 7.32 -20.01
N ILE A 175 1.47 8.33 -19.48
CA ILE A 175 1.24 8.51 -18.05
C ILE A 175 -0.24 8.69 -17.74
N ALA A 176 -0.67 8.13 -16.60
CA ALA A 176 -1.99 8.42 -16.04
C ALA A 176 -2.00 9.84 -15.46
N LEU A 177 -2.86 10.68 -16.01
CA LEU A 177 -3.06 12.07 -15.59
C LEU A 177 -4.04 12.16 -14.43
N GLY A 178 -5.00 11.26 -14.37
CA GLY A 178 -5.98 11.13 -13.31
C GLY A 178 -7.12 10.20 -13.73
N GLU A 179 -8.23 10.28 -13.02
CA GLU A 179 -9.47 9.57 -13.34
C GLU A 179 -10.59 10.57 -13.52
N ARG A 180 -11.52 10.29 -14.44
CA ARG A 180 -12.78 11.01 -14.57
C ARG A 180 -13.95 10.05 -14.53
N ASP A 181 -15.11 10.56 -14.13
CA ASP A 181 -16.36 9.83 -14.23
C ASP A 181 -16.86 9.89 -15.67
N ARG A 182 -17.05 8.73 -16.29
CA ARG A 182 -17.68 8.58 -17.60
C ARG A 182 -19.07 8.00 -17.40
N VAL A 183 -20.10 8.70 -17.88
CA VAL A 183 -21.47 8.16 -17.91
C VAL A 183 -21.51 7.02 -18.92
N VAL A 184 -21.92 5.84 -18.45
CA VAL A 184 -22.05 4.63 -19.28
C VAL A 184 -23.50 4.23 -19.52
N GLY A 185 -24.43 4.88 -18.81
CA GLY A 185 -25.86 4.71 -18.98
C GLY A 185 -26.66 5.45 -17.92
N TYR A 186 -27.97 5.19 -17.91
CA TYR A 186 -28.94 5.82 -17.03
C TYR A 186 -29.86 4.74 -16.47
N ASP A 187 -30.04 4.74 -15.15
CA ASP A 187 -31.11 4.01 -14.50
C ASP A 187 -32.37 4.89 -14.53
N VAL A 188 -33.35 4.46 -15.32
CA VAL A 188 -34.54 5.24 -15.65
C VAL A 188 -35.76 4.60 -15.00
N THR A 189 -36.40 5.34 -14.11
CA THR A 189 -37.72 4.99 -13.60
C THR A 189 -38.76 5.71 -14.43
N TRP A 190 -39.71 4.96 -14.99
CA TRP A 190 -40.80 5.50 -15.79
C TRP A 190 -42.15 5.23 -15.14
N ARG A 191 -43.13 6.04 -15.52
CA ARG A 191 -44.54 5.87 -15.15
C ARG A 191 -45.42 6.05 -16.37
N TYR A 192 -46.32 5.11 -16.57
CA TYR A 192 -47.36 5.21 -17.58
C TYR A 192 -48.69 4.78 -16.96
N GLU A 193 -49.67 5.67 -16.95
CA GLU A 193 -50.92 5.49 -16.21
C GLU A 193 -50.62 5.15 -14.73
N ASP A 194 -51.14 4.01 -14.23
CA ASP A 194 -50.91 3.55 -12.85
C ASP A 194 -49.71 2.58 -12.73
N GLN A 195 -48.95 2.39 -13.81
CA GLN A 195 -47.81 1.47 -13.85
C GLN A 195 -46.49 2.23 -13.69
N THR A 196 -45.56 1.63 -12.96
CA THR A 196 -44.18 2.11 -12.84
C THR A 196 -43.21 0.97 -13.10
N GLY A 197 -42.06 1.29 -13.70
CA GLY A 197 -41.01 0.33 -13.98
C GLY A 197 -39.65 1.00 -14.05
N THR A 198 -38.59 0.19 -14.01
CA THR A 198 -37.22 0.64 -14.23
C THR A 198 -36.65 -0.01 -15.48
N LEU A 199 -35.78 0.72 -16.17
CA LEU A 199 -35.00 0.20 -17.28
C LEU A 199 -33.67 0.93 -17.37
N MET A 200 -32.68 0.27 -17.97
CA MET A 200 -31.37 0.87 -18.23
C MET A 200 -31.32 1.44 -19.64
N MET A 201 -30.90 2.70 -19.79
CA MET A 201 -30.70 3.37 -21.08
C MET A 201 -29.23 3.74 -21.28
N ASN A 202 -28.78 3.82 -22.52
CA ASN A 202 -27.43 4.31 -22.83
C ASN A 202 -27.35 5.84 -22.87
N GLU A 203 -28.47 6.50 -23.18
CA GLU A 203 -28.60 7.95 -23.30
C GLU A 203 -29.68 8.47 -22.34
N ASP A 204 -29.62 9.75 -22.02
CA ASP A 204 -30.62 10.40 -21.17
C ASP A 204 -31.93 10.53 -21.95
N PRO A 205 -33.03 9.88 -21.52
CA PRO A 205 -34.31 10.00 -22.21
C PRO A 205 -34.99 11.36 -22.07
N GLY A 206 -34.49 12.23 -21.19
CA GLY A 206 -35.18 13.46 -20.80
C GLY A 206 -36.46 13.15 -20.03
N ASP A 207 -37.50 13.96 -20.23
CA ASP A 207 -38.69 13.91 -19.38
C ASP A 207 -39.74 12.88 -19.82
N ARG A 208 -39.62 12.31 -21.04
CA ARG A 208 -40.66 11.46 -21.65
C ARG A 208 -40.07 10.36 -22.51
N LEU A 209 -40.67 9.18 -22.42
CA LEU A 209 -40.32 8.02 -23.23
C LEU A 209 -41.41 7.73 -24.25
N ALA A 210 -41.03 7.59 -25.53
CA ALA A 210 -41.97 7.21 -26.58
C ALA A 210 -42.39 5.74 -26.43
N ILE A 211 -43.69 5.49 -26.52
CA ILE A 211 -44.25 4.14 -26.59
C ILE A 211 -44.65 3.86 -28.03
N LYS A 212 -44.15 2.75 -28.57
CA LYS A 212 -44.49 2.27 -29.91
C LYS A 212 -44.99 0.83 -29.81
N ASP A 213 -46.15 0.56 -30.39
CA ASP A 213 -46.77 -0.77 -30.37
C ASP A 213 -46.94 -1.35 -28.95
N GLY A 214 -47.18 -0.48 -27.96
CA GLY A 214 -47.33 -0.87 -26.54
C GLY A 214 -46.02 -1.12 -25.80
N VAL A 215 -44.88 -0.87 -26.45
CA VAL A 215 -43.53 -1.09 -25.89
C VAL A 215 -42.82 0.25 -25.72
N ILE A 216 -42.16 0.44 -24.58
CA ILE A 216 -41.23 1.56 -24.41
C ILE A 216 -40.06 1.37 -25.37
N VAL A 217 -39.85 2.35 -26.23
CA VAL A 217 -38.74 2.35 -27.19
C VAL A 217 -37.48 2.74 -26.46
N VAL A 218 -36.51 1.82 -26.41
CA VAL A 218 -35.16 2.08 -25.90
C VAL A 218 -34.25 2.21 -27.12
N ASP A 219 -33.42 3.26 -27.18
CA ASP A 219 -32.65 3.64 -28.38
C ASP A 219 -31.61 2.59 -28.85
N ASN A 220 -31.49 1.46 -28.15
CA ASN A 220 -30.61 0.35 -28.48
C ASN A 220 -31.24 -0.77 -29.33
N GLY A 221 -32.46 -0.61 -29.84
CA GLY A 221 -33.16 -1.68 -30.57
C GLY A 221 -33.56 -2.88 -29.70
N ASN A 222 -33.28 -2.84 -28.39
CA ASN A 222 -33.82 -3.75 -27.39
C ASN A 222 -35.12 -3.15 -26.83
N SER A 223 -36.24 -3.66 -27.31
CA SER A 223 -37.57 -3.39 -26.75
C SER A 223 -37.74 -4.11 -25.41
N VAL A 224 -38.06 -3.38 -24.34
CA VAL A 224 -38.50 -4.00 -23.08
C VAL A 224 -39.96 -4.40 -23.24
N ALA A 225 -40.23 -5.71 -23.30
CA ALA A 225 -41.57 -6.23 -23.50
C ALA A 225 -42.56 -5.70 -22.43
N PRO A 226 -43.81 -5.42 -22.81
CA PRO A 226 -44.81 -4.97 -21.85
C PRO A 226 -45.10 -6.10 -20.85
N PRO A 227 -45.34 -5.78 -19.56
CA PRO A 227 -45.80 -6.78 -18.62
C PRO A 227 -47.12 -7.37 -19.14
N GLN A 228 -47.12 -8.68 -19.37
CA GLN A 228 -48.33 -9.40 -19.73
C GLN A 228 -49.19 -9.50 -18.47
N GLY A 229 -50.32 -8.79 -18.49
CA GLY A 229 -51.37 -8.93 -17.49
C GLY A 229 -52.10 -10.26 -17.60
#